data_AF-A0A485AHN4-F1
#
_entry.id   AF-A0A485AHN4-F1
#
_cell.length_a   1.000
_cell.length_b   1.000
_cell.length_c   1.000
_cell.angle_alpha   90.00
_cell.angle_beta   90.00
_cell.angle_gamma   90.00
#
_symmetry.space_group_name_H-M   'P 1'
#
loop_
_entity.id
_entity.type
_entity.pdbx_description
1 polymer ?
#
loop_
_entity_poly.entity_id
_entity_poly.type
_entity_poly.pdbx_seq_one_letter_code
_entity_poly.pdbx_strand_id
1 'polypeptide(L)'
;MAEGTTAFLMKTSSRKAAAKKFLEFLISPEGQKIGMAVDSTSMPIVRLPVNKTLNIKDYHDDPRWEVFAETYAKEGRYMPQIPNWIPVRQITADGFNKIYANCDGDIPTVLKEINDKVNEELKRQDAWAE
;
A
#
# COMPACT_ATOMS: atom_id res chain seq x y z
N MET A 1 -0.79 -3.25 6.32
CA MET A 1 -1.33 -3.09 4.95
C MET A 1 -0.23 -3.51 3.99
N ALA A 2 -0.49 -4.46 3.10
CA ALA A 2 0.48 -4.85 2.07
C ALA A 2 0.33 -3.95 0.85
N GLU A 3 0.64 -2.67 1.02
CA GLU A 3 0.65 -1.70 -0.07
C GLU A 3 2.07 -1.55 -0.61
N GLY A 4 2.16 -1.40 -1.93
CA GLY A 4 3.40 -1.12 -2.65
C GLY A 4 3.25 0.10 -3.55
N THR A 5 4.35 0.52 -4.15
CA THR A 5 4.33 1.57 -5.17
C THR A 5 3.99 0.97 -6.53
N THR A 6 3.02 1.55 -7.23
CA THR A 6 2.65 1.14 -8.59
C THR A 6 3.14 2.18 -9.61
N ALA A 7 3.57 1.72 -10.77
CA ALA A 7 3.86 2.57 -11.93
C ALA A 7 2.70 2.47 -12.93
N PHE A 8 2.23 3.63 -13.41
CA PHE A 8 1.04 3.72 -14.26
C PHE A 8 1.38 4.21 -15.67
N LEU A 9 0.69 3.65 -16.66
CA LEU A 9 0.69 4.16 -18.02
C LEU A 9 -0.54 5.06 -18.24
N MET A 10 -0.31 6.35 -18.48
CA MET A 10 -1.39 7.31 -18.72
C MET A 10 -2.14 6.98 -20.02
N LYS A 11 -3.48 6.90 -19.94
CA LYS A 11 -4.37 6.58 -21.06
C LYS A 11 -4.17 7.51 -22.27
N THR A 12 -3.89 8.78 -22.02
CA THR A 12 -3.71 9.85 -23.02
C THR A 12 -2.27 10.00 -23.51
N SER A 13 -1.32 9.19 -23.03
CA SER A 13 0.08 9.31 -23.44
C SER A 13 0.24 9.10 -24.95
N SER A 14 1.00 9.98 -25.62
CA SER A 14 1.43 9.83 -27.00
C SER A 14 2.64 8.89 -27.15
N ARG A 15 3.27 8.49 -26.04
CA ARG A 15 4.51 7.68 -26.01
C ARG A 15 4.30 6.29 -25.39
N LYS A 16 3.14 5.66 -25.63
CA LYS A 16 2.75 4.37 -25.01
C LYS A 16 3.79 3.27 -25.18
N ALA A 17 4.36 3.12 -26.37
CA ALA A 17 5.36 2.08 -26.63
C ALA A 17 6.64 2.27 -25.81
N ALA A 18 7.16 3.51 -25.75
CA ALA A 18 8.35 3.83 -24.96
C ALA A 18 8.08 3.68 -23.45
N ALA A 19 6.92 4.17 -22.99
CA ALA A 19 6.51 4.03 -21.60
C ALA A 19 6.34 2.56 -21.19
N LYS A 20 5.78 1.70 -22.06
CA LYS A 20 5.69 0.26 -21.82
C LYS A 20 7.08 -0.38 -21.66
N LYS A 21 8.02 -0.08 -22.57
CA LYS A 21 9.40 -0.57 -22.45
C LYS A 21 10.08 -0.14 -21.15
N PHE A 22 9.82 1.10 -20.71
CA PHE A 22 10.33 1.58 -19.43
C PHE A 22 9.71 0.85 -18.24
N LEU A 23 8.40 0.59 -18.26
CA LEU A 23 7.74 -0.21 -17.23
C LEU A 23 8.27 -1.65 -17.17
N GLU A 24 8.51 -2.26 -18.34
CA GLU A 24 9.13 -3.60 -18.46
C GLU A 24 10.54 -3.61 -17.83
N PHE A 25 11.33 -2.56 -18.08
CA PHE A 25 12.63 -2.39 -17.44
C PHE A 25 12.50 -2.23 -15.92
N LEU A 26 11.58 -1.40 -15.43
CA LEU A 26 11.40 -1.16 -13.99
C LEU A 26 11.10 -2.45 -13.20
N ILE A 27 10.37 -3.40 -13.80
CA ILE A 27 10.02 -4.69 -13.14
C ILE A 27 11.03 -5.82 -13.43
N SER A 28 12.03 -5.57 -14.29
CA SER A 28 13.11 -6.52 -14.56
C SER A 28 14.02 -6.69 -13.33
N PRO A 29 14.83 -7.78 -13.25
CA PRO A 29 15.79 -7.94 -12.17
C PRO A 29 16.76 -6.76 -12.06
N GLU A 30 17.23 -6.23 -13.20
CA GLU A 30 18.14 -5.09 -13.24
C GLU A 30 17.48 -3.82 -12.69
N GLY A 31 16.30 -3.47 -13.20
CA GLY A 31 15.56 -2.28 -12.75
C GLY A 31 15.18 -2.36 -11.27
N GLN A 32 14.77 -3.54 -10.79
CA GLN A 32 14.48 -3.74 -9.37
C GLN A 32 15.75 -3.63 -8.51
N LYS A 33 16.89 -4.18 -8.94
CA LYS A 33 18.17 -4.04 -8.24
C LYS A 33 18.63 -2.59 -8.14
N ILE A 34 18.52 -1.83 -9.23
CA ILE A 34 18.78 -0.39 -9.21
C ILE A 34 17.85 0.31 -8.23
N GLY A 35 16.55 -0.01 -8.26
CA GLY A 35 15.53 0.58 -7.40
C GLY A 35 15.68 0.25 -5.91
N MET A 36 16.36 -0.85 -5.55
CA MET A 36 16.70 -1.19 -4.17
C MET A 36 17.77 -0.26 -3.59
N ALA A 37 18.55 0.43 -4.44
CA ALA A 37 19.45 1.51 -4.05
C ALA A 37 20.40 1.14 -2.87
N VAL A 38 20.85 -0.12 -2.82
CA VAL A 38 21.55 -0.69 -1.65
C VAL A 38 22.85 0.04 -1.28
N ASP A 39 23.52 0.63 -2.27
CA ASP A 39 24.76 1.40 -2.09
C ASP A 39 24.53 2.92 -2.11
N SER A 40 23.28 3.38 -1.96
CA SER A 40 22.91 4.79 -2.05
C SER A 40 22.49 5.36 -0.70
N THR A 41 22.74 6.66 -0.50
CA THR A 41 22.09 7.45 0.56
C THR A 41 20.64 7.83 0.23
N SER A 42 20.20 7.56 -1.00
CA SER A 42 18.84 7.83 -1.44
C SER A 42 17.86 6.81 -0.84
N MET A 43 16.63 7.25 -0.58
CA MET A 43 15.57 6.33 -0.17
C MET A 43 15.28 5.30 -1.28
N PRO A 44 15.23 3.99 -0.95
CA PRO A 44 14.94 2.97 -1.94
C PRO A 44 13.49 3.08 -2.44
N ILE A 45 13.33 3.00 -3.76
CA ILE A 45 12.00 2.93 -4.40
C ILE A 45 11.48 1.49 -4.32
N VAL A 46 12.36 0.50 -4.40
CA VAL A 46 12.07 -0.92 -4.24
C VAL A 46 12.54 -1.35 -2.86
N ARG A 47 11.60 -1.61 -1.94
CA ARG A 47 11.92 -2.15 -0.60
C ARG A 47 11.81 -3.67 -0.58
N LEU A 48 10.73 -4.19 -1.17
CA LEU A 48 10.57 -5.60 -1.47
C LEU A 48 10.44 -5.75 -2.98
N PRO A 49 11.30 -6.54 -3.65
CA PRO A 49 11.23 -6.72 -5.08
C PRO A 49 9.95 -7.46 -5.46
N VAL A 50 9.23 -6.96 -6.48
CA VAL A 50 8.11 -7.71 -7.08
C VAL A 50 8.60 -8.86 -7.97
N ASN A 51 9.87 -8.77 -8.38
CA ASN A 51 10.52 -9.83 -9.13
C ASN A 51 10.93 -10.97 -8.18
N LYS A 52 10.37 -12.16 -8.41
CA LYS A 52 10.54 -13.33 -7.53
C LYS A 52 11.92 -13.99 -7.61
N THR A 53 12.77 -13.60 -8.57
CA THR A 53 14.15 -14.13 -8.65
C THR A 53 15.11 -13.35 -7.76
N LEU A 54 14.69 -12.22 -7.19
CA LEU A 54 15.49 -11.42 -6.27
C LEU A 54 15.02 -11.68 -4.84
N ASN A 55 15.96 -11.98 -3.95
CA ASN A 55 15.69 -12.07 -2.52
C ASN A 55 16.35 -10.88 -1.82
N ILE A 56 15.55 -10.10 -1.08
CA ILE A 56 16.02 -8.86 -0.44
C ILE A 56 17.18 -9.09 0.53
N LYS A 57 17.25 -10.27 1.16
CA LYS A 57 18.32 -10.63 2.09
C LYS A 57 19.70 -10.78 1.42
N ASP A 58 19.72 -11.01 0.11
CA ASP A 58 20.97 -11.12 -0.64
C ASP A 58 21.59 -9.73 -0.92
N TYR A 59 20.85 -8.65 -0.62
CA TYR A 59 21.23 -7.27 -0.90
C TYR A 59 21.33 -6.40 0.36
N HIS A 60 20.85 -6.88 1.51
CA HIS A 60 20.97 -6.19 2.79
C HIS A 60 21.39 -7.18 3.88
N ASP A 61 22.52 -6.88 4.54
CA ASP A 61 23.08 -7.72 5.61
C ASP A 61 22.25 -7.68 6.92
N ASP A 62 21.29 -6.77 7.02
CA ASP A 62 20.46 -6.64 8.22
C ASP A 62 19.34 -7.70 8.22
N PRO A 63 19.32 -8.63 9.20
CA PRO A 63 18.35 -9.73 9.25
C PRO A 63 16.89 -9.27 9.36
N ARG A 64 16.65 -8.01 9.75
CA ARG A 64 15.29 -7.43 9.81
C ARG A 64 14.64 -7.36 8.42
N TRP A 65 15.41 -7.34 7.33
CA TRP A 65 14.85 -7.39 5.97
C TRP A 65 14.20 -8.72 5.65
N GLU A 66 14.77 -9.84 6.13
CA GLU A 66 14.16 -11.17 5.96
C GLU A 66 12.86 -11.27 6.77
N VAL A 67 12.86 -10.80 8.02
CA VAL A 67 11.64 -10.73 8.85
C VAL A 67 10.54 -9.92 8.17
N PHE A 68 10.89 -8.77 7.59
CA PHE A 68 9.95 -7.91 6.87
C PHE A 68 9.38 -8.60 5.63
N ALA A 69 10.25 -9.21 4.80
CA ALA A 69 9.84 -9.93 3.59
C ALA A 69 8.92 -11.12 3.91
N GLU A 70 9.26 -11.92 4.92
CA GLU A 70 8.45 -13.06 5.33
C GLU A 70 7.09 -12.64 5.89
N THR A 71 7.07 -11.63 6.76
CA THR A 71 5.83 -11.12 7.36
C THR A 71 4.93 -10.55 6.28
N TYR A 72 5.48 -9.78 5.32
CA TYR A 72 4.73 -9.25 4.19
C TYR A 72 4.14 -10.37 3.32
N ALA A 73 4.92 -11.43 3.05
CA ALA A 73 4.46 -12.55 2.22
C ALA A 73 3.36 -13.40 2.88
N LYS A 74 3.44 -13.61 4.20
CA LYS A 74 2.49 -14.46 4.96
C LYS A 74 1.23 -13.67 5.37
N GLU A 75 1.42 -12.50 5.95
CA GLU A 75 0.37 -11.72 6.61
C GLU A 75 -0.11 -10.53 5.79
N GLY A 76 0.57 -10.22 4.69
CA GLY A 76 0.21 -9.13 3.81
C GLY A 76 -1.21 -9.27 3.27
N ARG A 77 -2.03 -8.24 3.48
CA ARG A 77 -3.36 -8.09 2.87
C ARG A 77 -3.46 -6.72 2.22
N TYR A 78 -3.97 -6.71 0.99
CA TYR A 78 -4.33 -5.47 0.31
C TYR A 78 -5.54 -4.84 1.00
N MET A 79 -5.58 -3.51 0.99
CA MET A 79 -6.81 -2.81 1.33
C MET A 79 -7.90 -3.13 0.30
N PRO A 80 -9.18 -3.18 0.72
CA PRO A 80 -10.31 -3.34 -0.20
C PRO A 80 -10.20 -2.32 -1.35
N GLN A 81 -10.38 -2.80 -2.58
CA GLN A 81 -10.31 -1.95 -3.77
C GLN A 81 -11.61 -1.16 -3.88
N ILE A 82 -11.62 0.05 -3.31
CA ILE A 82 -12.70 1.02 -3.50
C ILE A 82 -12.19 2.22 -4.31
N PRO A 83 -13.04 2.94 -5.05
CA PRO A 83 -12.62 4.03 -5.93
C PRO A 83 -11.79 5.12 -5.25
N ASN A 84 -12.13 5.47 -4.01
CA ASN A 84 -11.43 6.48 -3.22
C ASN A 84 -11.29 6.02 -1.76
N TRP A 85 -10.09 5.58 -1.39
CA TRP A 85 -9.79 5.13 -0.03
C TRP A 85 -9.63 6.27 0.98
N ILE A 86 -9.34 7.49 0.54
CA ILE A 86 -9.00 8.62 1.43
C ILE A 86 -10.12 8.93 2.44
N PRO A 87 -11.40 9.04 2.05
CA PRO A 87 -12.49 9.30 2.98
C PRO A 87 -12.66 8.19 4.03
N VAL A 88 -12.60 6.92 3.62
CA VAL A 88 -12.71 5.78 4.56
C VAL A 88 -11.57 5.81 5.58
N ARG A 89 -10.35 6.11 5.13
CA ARG A 89 -9.19 6.29 6.02
C ARG A 89 -9.41 7.42 7.03
N GLN A 90 -9.94 8.56 6.58
CA GLN A 90 -10.18 9.73 7.42
C GLN A 90 -11.28 9.46 8.46
N ILE A 91 -12.42 8.92 8.04
CA ILE A 91 -13.54 8.53 8.93
C ILE A 91 -13.05 7.59 10.04
N THR A 92 -12.27 6.59 9.65
CA THR A 92 -11.70 5.60 10.59
C THR A 92 -10.71 6.24 11.55
N ALA A 93 -9.81 7.10 11.06
CA ALA A 93 -8.83 7.79 11.89
C ALA A 93 -9.48 8.73 12.92
N ASP A 94 -10.47 9.53 12.49
CA ASP A 94 -11.17 10.45 13.37
C ASP A 94 -11.95 9.71 14.47
N GLY A 95 -12.57 8.58 14.11
CA GLY A 95 -13.27 7.74 15.07
C GLY A 95 -12.33 7.10 16.10
N PHE A 96 -11.18 6.56 15.68
CA PHE A 96 -10.19 6.04 16.61
C PHE A 96 -9.57 7.13 17.49
N ASN A 97 -9.34 8.33 16.95
CA ASN A 97 -8.88 9.46 17.74
C ASN A 97 -9.90 9.86 18.80
N LYS A 98 -11.21 9.81 18.50
CA LYS A 98 -12.29 10.04 19.47
C LYS A 98 -12.29 8.99 20.59
N ILE A 99 -12.10 7.71 20.25
CA ILE A 99 -11.94 6.64 21.24
C ILE A 99 -10.73 6.90 22.13
N TYR A 100 -9.57 7.19 21.52
CA TYR A 100 -8.33 7.40 22.24
C TYR A 100 -8.37 8.62 23.17
N ALA A 101 -9.05 9.68 22.77
CA ALA A 101 -9.12 10.94 23.52
C ALA A 101 -10.12 10.90 24.71
N ASN A 102 -10.92 9.84 24.87
CA ASN A 102 -11.91 9.75 25.94
C ASN A 102 -11.85 8.40 26.68
N CYS A 103 -11.20 8.40 27.84
CA CYS A 103 -11.04 7.20 28.68
C CYS A 103 -12.35 6.59 29.18
N ASP A 104 -13.41 7.40 29.33
CA ASP A 104 -14.73 6.97 29.80
C ASP A 104 -15.73 6.81 28.63
N GLY A 105 -15.24 6.84 27.39
CA GLY A 105 -16.07 6.79 26.19
C GLY A 105 -16.68 5.40 25.93
N ASP A 106 -17.91 5.39 25.40
CA ASP A 106 -18.55 4.16 24.92
C ASP A 106 -17.94 3.74 23.58
N ILE A 107 -16.95 2.86 23.64
CA ILE A 107 -16.24 2.32 22.48
C ILE A 107 -17.20 1.64 21.48
N PRO A 108 -18.07 0.69 21.88
CA PRO A 108 -19.07 0.11 20.98
C PRO A 108 -19.91 1.15 20.22
N THR A 109 -20.36 2.19 20.90
CA THR A 109 -21.14 3.26 20.25
C THR A 109 -20.31 4.00 19.19
N VAL A 110 -19.07 4.39 19.49
CA VAL A 110 -18.20 5.06 18.52
C VAL A 110 -17.85 4.15 17.34
N LEU A 111 -17.62 2.85 17.58
CA LEU A 111 -17.39 1.88 16.50
C LEU A 111 -18.61 1.74 15.59
N LYS A 112 -19.83 1.77 16.14
CA LYS A 112 -21.06 1.78 15.35
C LYS A 112 -21.17 3.05 14.50
N GLU A 113 -20.87 4.22 15.07
CA GLU A 113 -20.83 5.50 14.32
C GLU A 113 -19.83 5.46 13.16
N ILE A 114 -18.64 4.89 13.38
CA ILE A 114 -17.62 4.71 12.33
C ILE A 114 -18.17 3.82 11.22
N ASN A 115 -18.76 2.67 11.58
CA ASN A 115 -19.35 1.74 10.62
C ASN A 115 -20.44 2.41 9.79
N ASP A 116 -21.36 3.13 10.42
CA ASP A 116 -22.46 3.80 9.71
C ASP A 116 -21.92 4.83 8.70
N LYS A 117 -20.91 5.62 9.07
CA LYS A 117 -20.24 6.59 8.17
C LYS A 117 -19.47 5.92 7.03
N VAL A 118 -18.77 4.83 7.30
CA VAL A 118 -18.07 4.06 6.26
C VAL A 118 -19.09 3.49 5.27
N ASN A 119 -20.23 2.98 5.73
CA ASN A 119 -21.28 2.45 4.87
C ASN A 119 -21.89 3.55 3.97
N GLU A 120 -22.14 4.73 4.53
CA GLU A 120 -22.58 5.89 3.76
C GLU A 120 -21.57 6.27 2.67
N GLU A 121 -20.28 6.28 3.00
CA GLU A 121 -19.22 6.59 2.04
C GLU A 121 -19.08 5.54 0.95
N LEU A 122 -19.16 4.25 1.31
CA LEU A 122 -19.14 3.16 0.33
C LEU A 122 -20.33 3.23 -0.62
N LYS A 123 -21.53 3.56 -0.13
CA LYS A 123 -22.72 3.80 -0.97
C LYS A 123 -22.51 4.99 -1.89
N ARG A 124 -21.93 6.09 -1.39
CA ARG A 124 -21.60 7.30 -2.19
C ARG A 124 -20.63 6.99 -3.34
N GLN A 125 -19.74 6.02 -3.14
CA GLN A 125 -18.77 5.59 -4.13
C GLN A 125 -19.25 4.45 -5.04
N ASP A 126 -20.50 4.00 -4.91
CA ASP A 126 -21.03 2.82 -5.62
C ASP A 126 -20.18 1.56 -5.38
N ALA A 127 -19.66 1.42 -4.16
CA ALA A 127 -18.77 0.34 -3.72
C ALA A 127 -19.35 -0.48 -2.55
N TRP A 128 -20.61 -0.23 -2.19
CA TRP A 128 -21.31 -0.98 -1.15
C TRP A 128 -21.84 -2.31 -1.69
N ALA A 129 -21.38 -3.42 -1.12
CA ALA A 129 -21.97 -4.73 -1.33
C ALA A 129 -22.87 -5.05 -0.14
N GLU A 130 -24.16 -5.32 -0.40
CA GLU A 130 -25.14 -5.74 0.62
C GLU A 130 -24.81 -7.09 1.26
#